data_AF-A0A2L0NFU7-F1
#
_entry.id   AF-A0A2L0NFU7-F1
#
_cell.length_a   1.000
_cell.length_b   1.000
_cell.length_c   1.000
_cell.angle_alpha   90.00
_cell.angle_beta   90.00
_cell.angle_gamma   90.00
#
_symmetry.space_group_name_H-M   'P 1'
#
loop_
_entity.id
_entity.type
_entity.pdbx_description
1 polymer ?
#
loop_
_entity_poly.entity_id
_entity_poly.type
_entity_poly.pdbx_seq_one_letter_code
_entity_poly.pdbx_strand_id
1 'polypeptide(L)'
;MARIAGRFRRVEPRATARAFVLALLSGVERKNCWRMAEQAGHARPGPMQRLLRSTRWDADAVRDDVRAYVLEHLGADNGVLIVDETGFLKKGTASAGVQRQYTGTAGRIENTQVGVFLAYASSRGRALIDRRLYLPDASWCQDTERRTRAGVPDQAQFATKPTLAGQMIVAALDAGIGASWVTGDEAYGQDPHLRALLESHQVGYVLAVACSARVRINQGRPAARADTAADCLPASAWHRQSAGAGAKGPRYYDWAWIEIGTDGHRHLLIRRNPSSGELAFYLCWSPRRVPLSELVRVAGTRWCIEECFQAAKGQVGLDHYQVRHWTAWHRHITLAMLALAFLAVLAADATPARTADPNRPARSTDPIDLTIPENRHLLGALLITANTSPHGLLRWSNWRRRHQASARRSHYRRRLADPSAE
;
A
#
# COMPACT_ATOMS: atom_id res chain seq x y z
N MET A 1 6.61 10.56 17.02
CA MET A 1 8.00 10.95 16.64
C MET A 1 9.09 10.35 17.52
N ALA A 2 8.88 10.14 18.82
CA ALA A 2 9.91 9.58 19.73
C ALA A 2 10.46 8.23 19.22
N ARG A 3 9.58 7.33 18.74
CA ARG A 3 9.95 6.01 18.20
C ARG A 3 11.06 6.06 17.14
N ILE A 4 10.95 6.96 16.18
CA ILE A 4 11.90 7.05 15.05
C ILE A 4 13.06 8.01 15.34
N ALA A 5 13.11 8.62 16.53
CA ALA A 5 14.09 9.65 16.85
C ALA A 5 15.54 9.14 16.75
N GLY A 6 15.78 7.90 17.21
CA GLY A 6 17.10 7.25 17.18
C GLY A 6 17.63 6.97 15.76
N ARG A 7 16.77 7.06 14.73
CA ARG A 7 17.17 6.88 13.33
C ARG A 7 17.86 8.10 12.72
N PHE A 8 17.91 9.20 13.47
CA PHE A 8 18.56 10.45 13.06
C PHE A 8 19.71 10.79 14.01
N ARG A 9 20.95 10.75 13.50
CA ARG A 9 22.15 11.08 14.28
C ARG A 9 22.23 12.53 14.76
N ARG A 10 21.51 13.43 14.09
CA ARG A 10 21.57 14.88 14.30
C ARG A 10 20.18 15.45 14.58
N VAL A 11 20.13 16.50 15.40
CA VAL A 11 18.89 17.16 15.78
C VAL A 11 18.19 17.84 14.60
N GLU A 12 18.93 18.39 13.64
CA GLU A 12 18.34 19.15 12.53
C GLU A 12 17.58 18.25 11.53
N PRO A 13 18.13 17.10 11.08
CA PRO A 13 17.39 16.07 10.36
C PRO A 13 16.15 15.57 11.10
N ARG A 14 16.27 15.33 12.42
CA ARG A 14 15.15 14.86 13.26
C ARG A 14 14.03 15.90 13.31
N ALA A 15 14.37 17.17 13.52
CA ALA A 15 13.41 18.27 13.50
C ALA A 15 12.74 18.41 12.12
N THR A 16 13.51 18.28 11.04
CA THR A 16 12.99 18.33 9.67
C THR A 16 12.07 17.14 9.37
N ALA A 17 12.40 15.93 9.85
CA ALA A 17 11.54 14.76 9.72
C ALA A 17 10.22 14.93 10.48
N ARG A 18 10.25 15.49 11.70
CA ARG A 18 9.05 15.87 12.44
C ARG A 18 8.21 16.87 11.64
N ALA A 19 8.83 17.94 11.14
CA ALA A 19 8.14 18.95 10.34
C ALA A 19 7.54 18.36 9.05
N PHE A 20 8.22 17.40 8.42
CA PHE A 20 7.72 16.70 7.24
C PHE A 20 6.47 15.89 7.57
N VAL A 21 6.50 15.07 8.63
CA VAL A 21 5.34 14.27 9.06
C VAL A 21 4.17 15.15 9.48
N LEU A 22 4.43 16.25 10.20
CA LEU A 22 3.37 17.21 10.54
C LEU A 22 2.76 17.87 9.30
N ALA A 23 3.56 18.22 8.29
CA ALA A 23 3.06 18.75 7.03
C ALA A 23 2.29 17.69 6.20
N LEU A 24 2.64 16.40 6.34
CA LEU A 24 1.84 15.31 5.79
C LEU A 24 0.48 15.17 6.49
N LEU A 25 0.41 15.44 7.79
CA LEU A 25 -0.83 15.39 8.57
C LEU A 25 -1.67 16.68 8.46
N SER A 26 -1.11 17.79 7.98
CA SER A 26 -1.80 19.09 7.93
C SER A 26 -2.86 19.18 6.82
N GLY A 27 -3.58 20.32 6.79
CA GLY A 27 -4.51 20.70 5.72
C GLY A 27 -3.89 21.09 4.38
N VAL A 28 -2.58 20.90 4.18
CA VAL A 28 -1.94 21.20 2.88
C VAL A 28 -2.52 20.28 1.80
N GLU A 29 -3.20 20.89 0.84
CA GLU A 29 -3.86 20.21 -0.29
C GLU A 29 -2.89 19.32 -1.08
N ARG A 30 -1.84 19.91 -1.69
CA ARG A 30 -0.80 19.16 -2.40
C ARG A 30 0.48 19.02 -1.59
N LYS A 31 0.71 17.81 -1.08
CA LYS A 31 1.81 17.45 -0.17
C LYS A 31 3.16 17.24 -0.88
N ASN A 32 3.60 18.25 -1.62
CA ASN A 32 4.94 18.30 -2.20
C ASN A 32 5.92 19.05 -1.27
N CYS A 33 7.24 18.89 -1.47
CA CYS A 33 8.25 19.50 -0.61
C CYS A 33 8.20 21.03 -0.54
N TRP A 34 7.54 21.72 -1.48
CA TRP A 34 7.46 23.18 -1.46
C TRP A 34 6.36 23.65 -0.52
N ARG A 35 5.13 23.19 -0.75
CA ARG A 35 3.99 23.56 0.11
C ARG A 35 4.18 23.03 1.53
N MET A 36 4.76 21.83 1.68
CA MET A 36 5.06 21.31 3.01
C MET A 36 6.15 22.11 3.72
N ALA A 37 7.17 22.59 3.00
CA ALA A 37 8.21 23.43 3.60
C ALA A 37 7.65 24.81 4.01
N GLU A 38 6.77 25.38 3.20
CA GLU A 38 6.02 26.60 3.52
C GLU A 38 5.16 26.41 4.77
N GLN A 39 4.36 25.34 4.83
CA GLN A 39 3.56 24.98 6.01
C GLN A 39 4.42 24.85 7.27
N ALA A 40 5.60 24.24 7.15
CA ALA A 40 6.54 24.05 8.25
C ALA A 40 7.29 25.33 8.65
N GLY A 41 7.05 26.47 8.00
CA GLY A 41 7.72 27.74 8.28
C GLY A 41 9.15 27.83 7.72
N HIS A 42 9.56 26.92 6.84
CA HIS A 42 10.86 27.03 6.18
C HIS A 42 10.85 28.13 5.11
N ALA A 43 11.97 28.83 4.98
CA ALA A 43 12.13 29.91 4.01
C ALA A 43 12.21 29.44 2.54
N ARG A 44 12.52 28.16 2.30
CA ARG A 44 12.82 27.54 1.01
C ARG A 44 12.52 26.03 1.08
N PRO A 45 12.36 25.32 -0.05
CA PRO A 45 12.09 23.87 -0.04
C PRO A 45 13.28 22.98 0.34
N GLY A 46 14.48 23.58 0.40
CA GLY A 46 15.75 22.87 0.60
C GLY A 46 15.79 21.89 1.78
N PRO A 47 15.32 22.25 3.00
CA PRO A 47 15.32 21.32 4.13
C PRO A 47 14.56 20.01 3.83
N MET A 48 13.34 20.08 3.31
CA MET A 48 12.55 18.89 2.98
C MET A 48 13.14 18.10 1.81
N GLN A 49 13.67 18.78 0.80
CA GLN A 49 14.35 18.11 -0.32
C GLN A 49 15.63 17.38 0.13
N ARG A 50 16.43 17.99 1.01
CA ARG A 50 17.63 17.37 1.57
C ARG A 50 17.28 16.21 2.50
N LEU A 51 16.22 16.31 3.30
CA LEU A 51 15.74 15.22 4.15
C LEU A 51 15.53 13.95 3.31
N LEU A 52 14.85 14.08 2.17
CA LEU A 52 14.57 12.94 1.30
C LEU A 52 15.81 12.51 0.49
N ARG A 53 16.61 13.46 -0.03
CA ARG A 53 17.66 13.11 -1.00
C ARG A 53 19.01 12.75 -0.37
N SER A 54 19.55 13.60 0.51
CA SER A 54 20.98 13.58 0.85
C SER A 54 21.29 13.46 2.34
N THR A 55 20.31 13.73 3.20
CA THR A 55 20.48 13.58 4.66
C THR A 55 20.73 12.10 4.99
N ARG A 56 21.59 11.81 5.98
CA ARG A 56 21.89 10.43 6.39
C ARG A 56 20.87 9.95 7.42
N TRP A 57 19.98 9.06 6.99
CA TRP A 57 19.07 8.26 7.82
C TRP A 57 18.58 7.07 7.00
N ASP A 58 18.20 6.00 7.69
CA ASP A 58 17.82 4.73 7.08
C ASP A 58 16.30 4.63 6.95
N ALA A 59 15.82 4.52 5.70
CA ALA A 59 14.39 4.41 5.40
C ALA A 59 13.81 3.07 5.82
N ASP A 60 14.61 2.00 5.74
CA ASP A 60 14.22 0.64 6.07
C ASP A 60 14.20 0.48 7.60
N ALA A 61 15.13 1.07 8.34
CA ALA A 61 15.04 1.09 9.79
C ALA A 61 13.80 1.86 10.31
N VAL A 62 13.40 2.95 9.65
CA VAL A 62 12.14 3.66 9.97
C VAL A 62 10.91 2.84 9.53
N ARG A 63 11.00 2.04 8.46
CA ARG A 63 9.95 1.07 8.07
C ARG A 63 9.74 0.03 9.16
N ASP A 64 10.82 -0.48 9.73
CA ASP A 64 10.76 -1.45 10.81
C ASP A 64 10.12 -0.81 12.06
N ASP A 65 10.44 0.45 12.36
CA ASP A 65 9.77 1.21 13.44
C ASP A 65 8.26 1.40 13.17
N VAL A 66 7.86 1.68 11.91
CA VAL A 66 6.44 1.79 11.51
C VAL A 66 5.74 0.44 11.66
N ARG A 67 6.36 -0.63 11.18
CA ARG A 67 5.87 -2.00 11.30
C ARG A 67 5.64 -2.36 12.77
N ALA A 68 6.63 -2.15 13.64
CA ALA A 68 6.51 -2.39 15.07
C ALA A 68 5.38 -1.58 15.71
N TYR A 69 5.26 -0.30 15.35
CA TYR A 69 4.17 0.56 15.84
C TYR A 69 2.78 0.05 15.43
N VAL A 70 2.62 -0.40 14.19
CA VAL A 70 1.38 -0.98 13.68
C VAL A 70 1.00 -2.24 14.46
N LEU A 71 1.95 -3.15 14.70
CA LEU A 71 1.66 -4.39 15.42
C LEU A 71 1.31 -4.16 16.89
N GLU A 72 1.98 -3.21 17.54
CA GLU A 72 1.73 -2.87 18.94
C GLU A 72 0.28 -2.38 19.16
N HIS A 73 -0.27 -1.64 18.21
CA HIS A 73 -1.58 -0.99 18.37
C HIS A 73 -2.70 -1.67 17.60
N LEU A 74 -2.40 -2.26 16.45
CA LEU A 74 -3.37 -2.92 15.58
C LEU A 74 -3.20 -4.45 15.56
N GLY A 75 -2.21 -5.01 16.23
CA GLY A 75 -1.99 -6.46 16.28
C GLY A 75 -3.14 -7.20 16.96
N ALA A 76 -3.56 -8.31 16.37
CA ALA A 76 -4.49 -9.28 16.95
C ALA A 76 -4.31 -10.67 16.34
N ASP A 77 -4.87 -11.70 16.98
CA ASP A 77 -4.74 -13.12 16.59
C ASP A 77 -5.26 -13.42 15.18
N ASN A 78 -6.13 -12.57 14.63
CA ASN A 78 -6.72 -12.71 13.31
C ASN A 78 -5.95 -11.98 12.19
N GLY A 79 -4.70 -11.59 12.45
CA GLY A 79 -3.83 -10.84 11.54
C GLY A 79 -3.67 -11.49 10.16
N VAL A 80 -3.83 -10.68 9.12
CA VAL A 80 -3.65 -11.06 7.71
C VAL A 80 -2.64 -10.10 7.07
N LEU A 81 -1.67 -10.67 6.37
CA LEU A 81 -0.78 -9.94 5.47
C LEU A 81 -1.42 -9.82 4.10
N ILE A 82 -1.48 -8.62 3.55
CA ILE A 82 -2.09 -8.36 2.25
C ILE A 82 -1.03 -7.76 1.35
N VAL A 83 -0.84 -8.34 0.16
CA VAL A 83 0.07 -7.80 -0.85
C VAL A 83 -0.70 -7.28 -2.05
N ASP A 84 -0.28 -6.10 -2.51
CA ASP A 84 -0.79 -5.45 -3.71
C ASP A 84 0.21 -4.39 -4.19
N GLU A 85 0.00 -3.84 -5.37
CA GLU A 85 0.78 -2.76 -5.92
C GLU A 85 -0.03 -1.48 -6.12
N THR A 86 0.69 -0.37 -6.21
CA THR A 86 0.08 0.86 -6.69
C THR A 86 1.02 1.64 -7.60
N GLY A 87 0.43 2.27 -8.61
CA GLY A 87 1.15 3.08 -9.58
C GLY A 87 1.20 4.55 -9.19
N PHE A 88 2.29 5.22 -9.60
CA PHE A 88 2.52 6.63 -9.44
C PHE A 88 2.82 7.26 -10.80
N LEU A 89 1.82 7.93 -11.37
CA LEU A 89 1.93 8.54 -12.70
C LEU A 89 3.09 9.55 -12.76
N LYS A 90 3.84 9.49 -13.87
CA LYS A 90 4.96 10.39 -14.16
C LYS A 90 4.90 10.87 -15.60
N LYS A 91 5.34 12.11 -15.82
CA LYS A 91 5.42 12.70 -17.16
C LYS A 91 6.77 12.49 -17.87
N GLY A 92 7.83 12.16 -17.12
CA GLY A 92 9.19 12.04 -17.67
C GLY A 92 9.82 10.69 -17.36
N THR A 93 11.02 10.46 -17.92
CA THR A 93 11.74 9.18 -17.89
C THR A 93 12.79 9.08 -16.79
N ALA A 94 13.06 10.17 -16.07
CA ALA A 94 14.18 10.25 -15.12
C ALA A 94 13.89 9.74 -13.69
N SER A 95 12.66 9.30 -13.38
CA SER A 95 12.33 8.82 -12.02
C SER A 95 12.62 7.33 -11.90
N ALA A 96 13.31 6.89 -10.85
CA ALA A 96 13.66 5.48 -10.62
C ALA A 96 12.51 4.50 -10.92
N GLY A 97 12.72 3.49 -11.75
CA GLY A 97 11.70 2.48 -12.11
C GLY A 97 10.53 2.99 -12.97
N VAL A 98 10.57 4.23 -13.48
CA VAL A 98 9.51 4.74 -14.35
C VAL A 98 9.60 4.13 -15.75
N GLN A 99 8.49 3.61 -16.26
CA GLN A 99 8.33 3.22 -17.65
C GLN A 99 6.85 3.23 -18.03
N ARG A 100 6.55 3.05 -19.32
CA ARG A 100 5.20 2.70 -19.78
C ARG A 100 4.90 1.27 -19.34
N GLN A 101 3.99 1.11 -18.39
CA GLN A 101 3.56 -0.18 -17.87
C GLN A 101 2.11 -0.10 -17.39
N TYR A 102 1.43 -1.25 -17.34
CA TYR A 102 0.09 -1.30 -16.79
C TYR A 102 0.10 -0.86 -15.33
N THR A 103 -0.88 -0.04 -14.96
CA THR A 103 -1.11 0.37 -13.57
C THR A 103 -2.60 0.31 -13.28
N GLY A 104 -2.97 -0.47 -12.25
CA GLY A 104 -4.35 -0.54 -11.78
C GLY A 104 -4.94 0.84 -11.43
N THR A 105 -4.09 1.80 -11.01
CA THR A 105 -4.54 3.18 -10.71
C THR A 105 -5.08 3.93 -11.94
N ALA A 106 -4.61 3.62 -13.15
CA ALA A 106 -5.10 4.28 -14.39
C ALA A 106 -5.94 3.35 -15.27
N GLY A 107 -6.05 2.06 -14.93
CA GLY A 107 -6.74 1.04 -15.73
C GLY A 107 -6.13 0.80 -17.12
N ARG A 108 -4.95 1.35 -17.41
CA ARG A 108 -4.30 1.31 -18.73
C ARG A 108 -2.78 1.40 -18.61
N ILE A 109 -2.10 1.22 -19.74
CA ILE A 109 -0.65 1.41 -19.84
C ILE A 109 -0.34 2.91 -19.80
N GLU A 110 0.39 3.32 -18.78
CA GLU A 110 0.81 4.71 -18.57
C GLU A 110 2.28 4.78 -18.16
N ASN A 111 2.90 5.94 -18.33
CA ASN A 111 4.24 6.17 -17.79
C ASN A 111 4.15 6.33 -16.27
N THR A 112 4.63 5.33 -15.54
CA THR A 112 4.39 5.21 -14.09
C THR A 112 5.55 4.53 -13.38
N GLN A 113 5.75 4.89 -12.11
CA GLN A 113 6.50 4.05 -11.17
C GLN A 113 5.52 3.08 -10.50
N VAL A 114 5.91 1.86 -10.20
CA VAL A 114 5.08 0.89 -9.48
C VAL A 114 5.75 0.54 -8.16
N GLY A 115 5.02 0.72 -7.05
CA GLY A 115 5.45 0.22 -5.75
C GLY A 115 4.65 -1.02 -5.38
N VAL A 116 5.33 -2.07 -4.91
CA VAL A 116 4.72 -3.23 -4.25
C VAL A 116 4.66 -2.92 -2.76
N PHE A 117 3.52 -3.17 -2.13
CA PHE A 117 3.28 -2.84 -0.73
C PHE A 117 2.79 -4.06 0.04
N LEU A 118 3.15 -4.11 1.32
CA LEU A 118 2.61 -5.07 2.27
C LEU A 118 1.78 -4.31 3.29
N ALA A 119 0.52 -4.71 3.47
CA ALA A 119 -0.35 -4.24 4.54
C ALA A 119 -0.55 -5.32 5.59
N TYR A 120 -0.74 -4.90 6.83
CA TYR A 120 -1.25 -5.73 7.91
C TYR A 120 -2.68 -5.31 8.21
N ALA A 121 -3.58 -6.29 8.35
CA ALA A 121 -4.97 -6.06 8.72
C ALA A 121 -5.41 -7.05 9.81
N SER A 122 -6.20 -6.57 10.76
CA SER A 122 -6.78 -7.35 11.85
C SER A 122 -8.16 -6.81 12.22
N SER A 123 -8.79 -7.36 13.26
CA SER A 123 -10.01 -6.78 13.85
C SER A 123 -9.81 -5.36 14.41
N ARG A 124 -8.57 -4.97 14.74
CA ARG A 124 -8.25 -3.65 15.32
C ARG A 124 -7.98 -2.57 14.29
N GLY A 125 -7.72 -2.94 13.04
CA GLY A 125 -7.47 -1.96 11.98
C GLY A 125 -6.58 -2.49 10.86
N ARG A 126 -6.12 -1.57 9.99
CA ARG A 126 -5.21 -1.89 8.90
C ARG A 126 -4.22 -0.76 8.64
N ALA A 127 -3.01 -1.12 8.25
CA ALA A 127 -1.98 -0.17 7.85
C ALA A 127 -0.94 -0.79 6.90
N LEU A 128 -0.28 0.06 6.11
CA LEU A 128 0.88 -0.34 5.31
C LEU A 128 2.10 -0.55 6.23
N ILE A 129 2.76 -1.70 6.11
CA ILE A 129 3.93 -2.07 6.93
C ILE A 129 5.22 -2.25 6.13
N ASP A 130 5.14 -2.38 4.80
CA ASP A 130 6.32 -2.45 3.94
C ASP A 130 6.08 -1.84 2.55
N ARG A 131 7.18 -1.52 1.85
CA ARG A 131 7.19 -1.11 0.45
C ARG A 131 8.46 -1.53 -0.28
N ARG A 132 8.34 -1.83 -1.57
CA ARG A 132 9.46 -1.99 -2.50
C ARG A 132 9.14 -1.27 -3.82
N LEU A 133 10.11 -0.55 -4.37
CA LEU A 133 9.97 0.01 -5.71
C LEU A 133 10.27 -1.08 -6.75
N TYR A 134 9.33 -1.36 -7.65
CA TYR A 134 9.55 -2.28 -8.75
C TYR A 134 10.48 -1.63 -9.79
N LEU A 135 11.57 -2.33 -10.11
CA LEU A 135 12.55 -1.92 -11.10
C LEU A 135 12.42 -2.84 -12.33
N PRO A 136 11.94 -2.33 -13.48
CA PRO A 136 11.84 -3.14 -14.69
C PRO A 136 13.19 -3.68 -15.15
N ASP A 137 13.24 -4.91 -15.66
CA ASP A 137 14.49 -5.53 -16.08
C ASP A 137 15.13 -4.77 -17.26
N ALA A 138 14.54 -4.89 -18.44
CA ALA A 138 15.10 -4.38 -19.70
C ALA A 138 15.34 -2.87 -19.71
N SER A 139 14.43 -2.06 -19.16
CA SER A 139 14.50 -0.59 -19.25
C SER A 139 15.26 0.08 -18.09
N TRP A 140 15.60 -0.65 -17.03
CA TRP A 140 16.23 -0.09 -15.85
C TRP A 140 17.37 -0.95 -15.28
N CYS A 141 17.14 -2.23 -15.00
CA CYS A 141 18.17 -3.07 -14.37
C CYS A 141 19.43 -3.18 -15.26
N GLN A 142 19.22 -3.19 -16.58
CA GLN A 142 20.26 -3.28 -17.60
C GLN A 142 20.87 -1.93 -18.02
N ASP A 143 20.32 -0.79 -17.55
CA ASP A 143 20.80 0.56 -17.88
C ASP A 143 21.56 1.19 -16.71
N THR A 144 22.88 0.98 -16.68
CA THR A 144 23.78 1.47 -15.63
C THR A 144 23.78 2.99 -15.50
N GLU A 145 23.70 3.73 -16.61
CA GLU A 145 23.71 5.20 -16.57
C GLU A 145 22.43 5.72 -15.92
N ARG A 146 21.28 5.18 -16.31
CA ARG A 146 19.98 5.54 -15.75
C ARG A 146 19.87 5.17 -14.27
N ARG A 147 20.37 3.99 -13.88
CA ARG A 147 20.49 3.58 -12.47
C ARG A 147 21.32 4.58 -11.66
N THR A 148 22.50 4.94 -12.16
CA THR A 148 23.41 5.89 -11.51
C THR A 148 22.75 7.27 -11.34
N ARG A 149 22.15 7.82 -12.40
CA ARG A 149 21.48 9.13 -12.37
C ARG A 149 20.29 9.19 -11.40
N ALA A 150 19.55 8.09 -11.27
CA ALA A 150 18.46 7.97 -10.31
C ALA A 150 18.92 7.50 -8.91
N GLY A 151 20.20 7.22 -8.75
CA GLY A 151 20.84 6.65 -7.55
C GLY A 151 20.20 5.37 -7.06
N VAL A 152 19.84 4.50 -8.00
CA VAL A 152 19.52 3.10 -7.73
C VAL A 152 20.79 2.42 -7.22
N PRO A 153 20.75 1.73 -6.06
CA PRO A 153 21.94 1.13 -5.50
C PRO A 153 22.37 -0.12 -6.30
N ASP A 154 23.65 -0.48 -6.23
CA ASP A 154 24.22 -1.56 -7.05
C ASP A 154 23.59 -2.92 -6.74
N GLN A 155 23.26 -3.16 -5.47
CA GLN A 155 22.58 -4.38 -5.01
C GLN A 155 21.12 -4.49 -5.45
N ALA A 156 20.49 -3.42 -5.95
CA ALA A 156 19.13 -3.51 -6.48
C ALA A 156 19.16 -4.21 -7.85
N GLN A 157 18.83 -5.50 -7.82
CA GLN A 157 18.68 -6.34 -9.01
C GLN A 157 17.21 -6.47 -9.42
N PHE A 158 16.99 -7.02 -10.61
CA PHE A 158 15.64 -7.34 -11.06
C PHE A 158 15.00 -8.36 -10.12
N ALA A 159 13.76 -8.09 -9.73
CA ALA A 159 12.89 -9.02 -9.04
C ALA A 159 11.46 -8.80 -9.55
N THR A 160 10.75 -9.89 -9.82
CA THR A 160 9.33 -9.82 -10.17
C THR A 160 8.53 -9.28 -8.97
N LYS A 161 7.32 -8.77 -9.22
CA LYS A 161 6.46 -8.30 -8.11
C LYS A 161 6.14 -9.43 -7.12
N PRO A 162 5.82 -10.68 -7.54
CA PRO A 162 5.68 -11.81 -6.60
C PRO A 162 6.96 -12.11 -5.80
N THR A 163 8.14 -12.01 -6.40
CA THR A 163 9.41 -12.16 -5.66
C THR A 163 9.58 -11.06 -4.61
N LEU A 164 9.29 -9.80 -4.95
CA LEU A 164 9.31 -8.68 -3.98
C LEU A 164 8.28 -8.87 -2.86
N ALA A 165 7.09 -9.37 -3.19
CA ALA A 165 6.06 -9.73 -2.23
C ALA A 165 6.54 -10.79 -1.24
N GLY A 166 7.08 -11.91 -1.75
CA GLY A 166 7.65 -12.98 -0.94
C GLY A 166 8.74 -12.48 0.00
N GLN A 167 9.66 -11.65 -0.49
CA GLN A 167 10.71 -11.04 0.35
C GLN A 167 10.15 -10.17 1.48
N MET A 168 9.10 -9.37 1.21
CA MET A 168 8.47 -8.55 2.24
C MET A 168 7.71 -9.40 3.27
N ILE A 169 7.02 -10.45 2.82
CA ILE A 169 6.28 -11.37 3.69
C ILE A 169 7.25 -12.14 4.60
N VAL A 170 8.31 -12.73 4.04
CA VAL A 170 9.32 -13.45 4.83
C VAL A 170 9.98 -12.50 5.84
N ALA A 171 10.40 -11.30 5.40
CA ALA A 171 10.96 -10.31 6.32
C ALA A 171 9.97 -9.86 7.41
N ALA A 172 8.67 -9.92 7.16
CA ALA A 172 7.64 -9.64 8.16
C ALA A 172 7.51 -10.79 9.17
N LEU A 173 7.49 -12.04 8.69
CA LEU A 173 7.41 -13.25 9.52
C LEU A 173 8.67 -13.41 10.39
N ASP A 174 9.86 -13.22 9.81
CA ASP A 174 11.15 -13.29 10.52
C ASP A 174 11.26 -12.21 11.61
N ALA A 175 10.55 -11.09 11.44
CA ALA A 175 10.45 -10.04 12.44
C ALA A 175 9.41 -10.35 13.55
N GLY A 176 8.83 -11.54 13.56
CA GLY A 176 7.87 -12.00 14.57
C GLY A 176 6.45 -11.46 14.38
N ILE A 177 6.06 -11.07 13.16
CA ILE A 177 4.68 -10.65 12.90
C ILE A 177 3.72 -11.82 13.10
N GLY A 178 2.80 -11.69 14.07
CA GLY A 178 1.68 -12.61 14.28
C GLY A 178 0.63 -12.49 13.16
N ALA A 179 0.89 -13.13 12.02
CA ALA A 179 -0.08 -13.27 10.94
C ALA A 179 -0.10 -14.72 10.45
N SER A 180 -1.26 -15.36 10.51
CA SER A 180 -1.44 -16.75 10.06
C SER A 180 -1.87 -16.87 8.61
N TRP A 181 -2.14 -15.74 7.95
CA TRP A 181 -2.71 -15.70 6.61
C TRP A 181 -2.08 -14.64 5.72
N VAL A 182 -1.98 -14.96 4.43
CA VAL A 182 -1.62 -14.03 3.36
C VAL A 182 -2.73 -13.98 2.31
N THR A 183 -3.04 -12.80 1.79
CA THR A 183 -3.91 -12.63 0.61
C THR A 183 -3.35 -11.62 -0.39
N GLY A 184 -3.78 -11.72 -1.64
CA GLY A 184 -3.26 -10.97 -2.77
C GLY A 184 -4.11 -11.16 -4.02
N ASP A 185 -3.87 -10.32 -5.02
CA ASP A 185 -4.58 -10.36 -6.30
C ASP A 185 -4.10 -11.51 -7.21
N GLU A 186 -4.63 -11.51 -8.44
CA GLU A 186 -4.30 -12.51 -9.45
C GLU A 186 -2.82 -12.55 -9.81
N ALA A 187 -2.13 -11.40 -9.85
CA ALA A 187 -0.71 -11.36 -10.21
C ALA A 187 0.16 -12.13 -9.21
N TYR A 188 -0.22 -12.12 -7.92
CA TYR A 188 0.43 -12.91 -6.88
C TYR A 188 -0.07 -14.34 -6.84
N GLY A 189 -1.38 -14.53 -6.99
CA GLY A 189 -2.00 -15.84 -6.86
C GLY A 189 -1.71 -16.80 -7.99
N GLN A 190 -1.26 -16.33 -9.15
CA GLN A 190 -0.79 -17.17 -10.26
C GLN A 190 0.64 -17.68 -10.05
N ASP A 191 1.45 -17.02 -9.21
CA ASP A 191 2.87 -17.35 -9.04
C ASP A 191 3.07 -18.60 -8.15
N PRO A 192 3.60 -19.73 -8.70
CA PRO A 192 3.77 -20.95 -7.93
C PRO A 192 4.89 -20.87 -6.89
N HIS A 193 5.91 -20.04 -7.11
CA HIS A 193 7.04 -19.91 -6.18
C HIS A 193 6.63 -19.17 -4.91
N LEU A 194 5.80 -18.13 -5.04
CA LEU A 194 5.21 -17.43 -3.91
C LEU A 194 4.33 -18.38 -3.10
N ARG A 195 3.46 -19.18 -3.75
CA ARG A 195 2.65 -20.18 -3.03
C ARG A 195 3.52 -21.19 -2.28
N ALA A 196 4.53 -21.76 -2.94
CA ALA A 196 5.45 -22.71 -2.31
C ALA A 196 6.23 -22.09 -1.12
N LEU A 197 6.63 -20.81 -1.24
CA LEU A 197 7.27 -20.07 -0.15
C LEU A 197 6.33 -19.89 1.06
N LEU A 198 5.05 -19.57 0.83
CA LEU A 198 4.09 -19.45 1.92
C LEU A 198 3.84 -20.78 2.63
N GLU A 199 3.76 -21.87 1.86
CA GLU A 199 3.65 -23.23 2.39
C GLU A 199 4.89 -23.62 3.21
N SER A 200 6.10 -23.30 2.75
CA SER A 200 7.33 -23.63 3.48
C SER A 200 7.47 -22.87 4.81
N HIS A 201 6.88 -21.67 4.90
CA HIS A 201 6.81 -20.89 6.13
C HIS A 201 5.58 -21.22 6.99
N GLN A 202 4.76 -22.21 6.60
CA GLN A 202 3.55 -22.62 7.31
C GLN A 202 2.53 -21.48 7.51
N VAL A 203 2.43 -20.57 6.54
CA VAL A 203 1.46 -19.47 6.55
C VAL A 203 0.36 -19.77 5.54
N GLY A 204 -0.88 -19.77 6.01
CA GLY A 204 -2.04 -20.00 5.15
C GLY A 204 -2.15 -18.90 4.09
N TYR A 205 -2.75 -19.22 2.95
CA TYR A 205 -3.01 -18.21 1.93
C TYR A 205 -4.40 -18.36 1.31
N VAL A 206 -4.95 -17.23 0.86
CA VAL A 206 -6.08 -17.14 -0.06
C VAL A 206 -5.72 -16.12 -1.13
N LEU A 207 -5.29 -16.60 -2.29
CA LEU A 207 -4.80 -15.74 -3.38
C LEU A 207 -5.74 -15.83 -4.57
N ALA A 208 -6.14 -14.68 -5.12
CA ALA A 208 -7.01 -14.65 -6.29
C ALA A 208 -6.32 -15.27 -7.52
N VAL A 209 -7.08 -15.89 -8.40
CA VAL A 209 -6.59 -16.45 -9.67
C VAL A 209 -7.59 -16.21 -10.80
N ALA A 210 -7.12 -16.30 -12.04
CA ALA A 210 -7.98 -16.26 -13.22
C ALA A 210 -9.01 -17.39 -13.19
N CYS A 211 -10.15 -17.18 -13.85
CA CYS A 211 -11.11 -18.26 -14.14
C CYS A 211 -10.48 -19.43 -14.93
N SER A 212 -9.46 -19.14 -15.74
CA SER A 212 -8.71 -20.11 -16.54
C SER A 212 -7.65 -20.89 -15.75
N ALA A 213 -7.44 -20.58 -14.47
CA ALA A 213 -6.49 -21.29 -13.61
C ALA A 213 -6.81 -22.78 -13.58
N ARG A 214 -5.79 -23.62 -13.77
CA ARG A 214 -5.97 -25.07 -13.84
C ARG A 214 -5.75 -25.71 -12.47
N VAL A 215 -6.75 -26.42 -11.97
CA VAL A 215 -6.72 -27.11 -10.68
C VAL A 215 -6.97 -28.61 -10.82
N ARG A 216 -6.39 -29.41 -9.93
CA ARG A 216 -6.62 -30.86 -9.85
C ARG A 216 -7.57 -31.15 -8.70
N ILE A 217 -8.81 -31.50 -9.00
CA ILE A 217 -9.89 -31.70 -8.00
C ILE A 217 -9.81 -33.09 -7.35
N ASN A 218 -9.29 -34.11 -8.04
CA ASN A 218 -9.15 -35.48 -7.55
C ASN A 218 -7.89 -36.13 -8.14
N GLN A 219 -7.38 -37.19 -7.50
CA GLN A 219 -6.28 -38.00 -8.06
C GLN A 219 -6.67 -38.59 -9.43
N GLY A 220 -5.68 -38.70 -10.34
CA GLY A 220 -5.83 -39.35 -11.65
C GLY A 220 -6.64 -38.58 -12.69
N ARG A 221 -7.28 -37.46 -12.33
CA ARG A 221 -7.99 -36.60 -13.30
C ARG A 221 -7.07 -35.53 -13.89
N PRO A 222 -7.21 -35.19 -15.18
CA PRO A 222 -6.51 -34.05 -15.74
C PRO A 222 -6.94 -32.78 -15.00
N ALA A 223 -6.02 -31.82 -14.90
CA ALA A 223 -6.35 -30.53 -14.31
C ALA A 223 -7.48 -29.87 -15.12
N ALA A 224 -8.50 -29.33 -14.46
CA ALA A 224 -9.62 -28.62 -15.08
C ALA A 224 -9.48 -27.11 -14.83
N ARG A 225 -10.08 -26.29 -15.69
CA ARG A 225 -10.17 -24.84 -15.42
C ARG A 225 -11.11 -24.59 -14.24
N ALA A 226 -10.83 -23.55 -13.47
CA ALA A 226 -11.60 -23.20 -12.27
C ALA A 226 -13.06 -22.86 -12.61
N ASP A 227 -13.31 -22.17 -13.73
CA ASP A 227 -14.67 -21.91 -14.22
C ASP A 227 -15.44 -23.18 -14.58
N THR A 228 -14.84 -24.08 -15.37
CA THR A 228 -15.46 -25.37 -15.71
C THR A 228 -15.77 -26.21 -14.47
N ALA A 229 -14.92 -26.13 -13.44
CA ALA A 229 -15.18 -26.79 -12.16
C ALA A 229 -16.37 -26.18 -11.43
N ALA A 230 -16.52 -24.85 -11.46
CA ALA A 230 -17.65 -24.15 -10.85
C ALA A 230 -18.99 -24.48 -11.54
N ASP A 231 -19.00 -24.63 -12.86
CA ASP A 231 -20.20 -24.98 -13.65
C ASP A 231 -20.76 -26.37 -13.26
N CYS A 232 -19.91 -27.24 -12.73
CA CYS A 232 -20.29 -28.58 -12.29
C CYS A 232 -20.84 -28.63 -10.84
N LEU A 233 -20.85 -27.51 -10.12
CA LEU A 233 -21.28 -27.48 -8.73
C LEU A 233 -22.82 -27.47 -8.60
N PRO A 234 -23.40 -28.36 -7.77
CA PRO A 234 -24.83 -28.31 -7.50
C PRO A 234 -25.18 -27.05 -6.69
N ALA A 235 -26.46 -26.63 -6.75
CA ALA A 235 -26.93 -25.46 -6.00
C ALA A 235 -26.67 -25.57 -4.49
N SER A 236 -26.71 -26.79 -3.93
CA SER A 236 -26.43 -27.08 -2.52
C SER A 236 -24.98 -26.83 -2.09
N ALA A 237 -24.03 -26.72 -3.02
CA ALA A 237 -22.63 -26.44 -2.72
C ALA A 237 -22.37 -24.95 -2.41
N TRP A 238 -23.36 -24.07 -2.62
CA TRP A 238 -23.22 -22.63 -2.46
C TRP A 238 -23.77 -22.16 -1.11
N HIS A 239 -22.95 -21.42 -0.36
CA HIS A 239 -23.26 -20.90 0.95
C HIS A 239 -23.20 -19.37 0.95
N ARG A 240 -24.29 -18.71 1.35
CA ARG A 240 -24.29 -17.24 1.48
C ARG A 240 -23.57 -16.83 2.76
N GLN A 241 -22.45 -16.11 2.61
CA GLN A 241 -21.65 -15.63 3.74
C GLN A 241 -21.12 -14.21 3.49
N SER A 242 -20.88 -13.48 4.58
CA SER A 242 -20.31 -12.14 4.52
C SER A 242 -18.78 -12.18 4.37
N ALA A 243 -18.25 -11.44 3.40
CA ALA A 243 -16.83 -11.17 3.22
C ALA A 243 -16.34 -9.98 4.07
N GLY A 244 -16.97 -9.75 5.23
CA GLY A 244 -16.71 -8.64 6.12
C GLY A 244 -17.53 -7.38 5.83
N ALA A 245 -17.36 -6.38 6.70
CA ALA A 245 -18.05 -5.09 6.61
C ALA A 245 -17.65 -4.31 5.35
N GLY A 246 -18.61 -3.58 4.80
CA GLY A 246 -18.40 -2.57 3.76
C GLY A 246 -19.09 -1.26 4.15
N ALA A 247 -18.90 -0.21 3.33
CA ALA A 247 -19.44 1.12 3.61
C ALA A 247 -20.97 1.19 3.74
N LYS A 248 -21.69 0.20 3.19
CA LYS A 248 -23.16 0.08 3.25
C LYS A 248 -23.63 -1.10 4.11
N GLY A 249 -22.76 -1.63 4.98
CA GLY A 249 -23.01 -2.83 5.77
C GLY A 249 -22.27 -4.07 5.25
N PRO A 250 -22.58 -5.26 5.79
CA PRO A 250 -21.87 -6.50 5.46
C PRO A 250 -21.96 -6.86 3.97
N ARG A 251 -20.83 -7.27 3.37
CA ARG A 251 -20.75 -7.65 1.95
C ARG A 251 -21.07 -9.13 1.77
N TYR A 252 -22.31 -9.47 1.44
CA TYR A 252 -22.73 -10.85 1.23
C TYR A 252 -22.43 -11.34 -0.19
N TYR A 253 -21.88 -12.55 -0.28
CA TYR A 253 -21.68 -13.29 -1.53
C TYR A 253 -22.08 -14.75 -1.34
N ASP A 254 -22.30 -15.45 -2.44
CA ASP A 254 -22.41 -16.91 -2.42
C ASP A 254 -21.01 -17.50 -2.57
N TRP A 255 -20.68 -18.48 -1.75
CA TRP A 255 -19.36 -19.10 -1.72
C TRP A 255 -19.48 -20.61 -1.90
N ALA A 256 -18.60 -21.17 -2.70
CA ALA A 256 -18.36 -22.59 -2.77
C ALA A 256 -16.86 -22.86 -2.62
N TRP A 257 -16.50 -24.06 -2.18
CA TRP A 257 -15.12 -24.51 -2.27
C TRP A 257 -15.07 -25.90 -2.87
N ILE A 258 -13.89 -26.28 -3.35
CA ILE A 258 -13.58 -27.61 -3.83
C ILE A 258 -12.21 -27.96 -3.27
N GLU A 259 -12.06 -29.13 -2.64
CA GLU A 259 -10.73 -29.62 -2.27
C GLU A 259 -9.93 -29.86 -3.56
N ILE A 260 -8.68 -29.38 -3.59
CA ILE A 260 -7.78 -29.59 -4.74
C ILE A 260 -6.53 -30.30 -4.24
N GLY A 261 -6.14 -31.40 -4.87
CA GLY A 261 -5.05 -32.25 -4.38
C GLY A 261 -5.53 -33.40 -3.49
N THR A 262 -4.70 -33.78 -2.50
CA THR A 262 -4.87 -35.06 -1.76
C THR A 262 -4.58 -34.95 -0.27
N ASP A 263 -4.17 -33.77 0.18
CA ASP A 263 -3.69 -33.54 1.53
C ASP A 263 -4.78 -32.93 2.43
N GLY A 264 -5.93 -32.54 1.89
CA GLY A 264 -6.99 -31.84 2.64
C GLY A 264 -6.62 -30.42 3.06
N HIS A 265 -5.52 -29.87 2.53
CA HIS A 265 -5.02 -28.54 2.89
C HIS A 265 -5.28 -27.51 1.79
N ARG A 266 -5.35 -27.93 0.52
CA ARG A 266 -5.57 -27.02 -0.61
C ARG A 266 -7.02 -27.02 -1.06
N HIS A 267 -7.54 -25.82 -1.34
CA HIS A 267 -8.90 -25.62 -1.82
C HIS A 267 -8.95 -24.62 -2.97
N LEU A 268 -9.81 -24.86 -3.95
CA LEU A 268 -10.31 -23.83 -4.86
C LEU A 268 -11.53 -23.19 -4.17
N LEU A 269 -11.43 -21.92 -3.81
CA LEU A 269 -12.55 -21.13 -3.28
C LEU A 269 -13.15 -20.30 -4.43
N ILE A 270 -14.48 -20.28 -4.49
CA ILE A 270 -15.24 -19.63 -5.55
C ILE A 270 -16.24 -18.68 -4.90
N ARG A 271 -16.20 -17.42 -5.32
CA ARG A 271 -17.16 -16.39 -4.91
C ARG A 271 -18.07 -16.08 -6.08
N ARG A 272 -19.38 -16.06 -5.85
CA ARG A 272 -20.38 -15.59 -6.79
C ARG A 272 -21.08 -14.35 -6.26
N ASN A 273 -21.12 -13.31 -7.09
CA ASN A 273 -21.96 -12.15 -6.84
C ASN A 273 -23.44 -12.54 -6.98
N PRO A 274 -24.26 -12.38 -5.94
CA PRO A 274 -25.64 -12.83 -5.96
C PRO A 274 -26.53 -12.02 -6.92
N SER A 275 -26.12 -10.80 -7.27
CA SER A 275 -26.86 -9.91 -8.17
C SER A 275 -26.40 -10.02 -9.62
N SER A 276 -25.09 -10.05 -9.87
CA SER A 276 -24.55 -10.10 -11.24
C SER A 276 -24.24 -11.52 -11.72
N GLY A 277 -24.17 -12.50 -10.84
CA GLY A 277 -23.70 -13.86 -11.16
C GLY A 277 -22.18 -13.96 -11.38
N GLU A 278 -21.44 -12.84 -11.31
CA GLU A 278 -20.00 -12.80 -11.57
C GLU A 278 -19.23 -13.70 -10.60
N LEU A 279 -18.31 -14.49 -11.15
CA LEU A 279 -17.45 -15.40 -10.39
C LEU A 279 -16.05 -14.82 -10.17
N ALA A 280 -15.52 -15.03 -8.96
CA ALA A 280 -14.11 -14.82 -8.64
C ALA A 280 -13.54 -16.10 -8.00
N PHE A 281 -12.29 -16.41 -8.33
CA PHE A 281 -11.64 -17.68 -7.97
C PHE A 281 -10.40 -17.42 -7.12
N TYR A 282 -10.15 -18.30 -6.16
CA TYR A 282 -9.00 -18.21 -5.26
C TYR A 282 -8.38 -19.58 -5.03
N LEU A 283 -7.05 -19.64 -5.08
CA LEU A 283 -6.31 -20.80 -4.56
C LEU A 283 -6.07 -20.57 -3.07
N CYS A 284 -6.41 -21.58 -2.28
CA CYS A 284 -6.27 -21.55 -0.84
C CYS A 284 -5.36 -22.68 -0.36
N TRP A 285 -4.58 -22.41 0.68
CA TRP A 285 -3.86 -23.42 1.47
C TRP A 285 -3.85 -23.01 2.94
N SER A 286 -3.84 -24.00 3.83
CA SER A 286 -3.68 -23.77 5.27
C SER A 286 -2.94 -24.93 5.92
N PRO A 287 -2.01 -24.69 6.86
CA PRO A 287 -1.29 -25.75 7.57
C PRO A 287 -2.22 -26.65 8.41
N ARG A 288 -3.42 -26.15 8.75
CA ARG A 288 -4.47 -26.89 9.45
C ARG A 288 -5.79 -26.81 8.71
N ARG A 289 -6.70 -27.78 8.90
CA ARG A 289 -8.06 -27.69 8.37
C ARG A 289 -8.79 -26.50 8.99
N VAL A 290 -9.52 -25.75 8.17
CA VAL A 290 -10.24 -24.54 8.57
C VAL A 290 -11.65 -24.51 7.95
N PRO A 291 -12.63 -23.87 8.62
CA PRO A 291 -13.98 -23.74 8.08
C PRO A 291 -14.06 -22.72 6.93
N LEU A 292 -15.16 -22.74 6.18
CA LEU A 292 -15.40 -21.85 5.03
C LEU A 292 -15.36 -20.39 5.44
N SER A 293 -15.94 -20.10 6.60
CA SER A 293 -15.97 -18.76 7.18
C SER A 293 -14.57 -18.17 7.34
N GLU A 294 -13.54 -18.98 7.61
CA GLU A 294 -12.17 -18.49 7.74
C GLU A 294 -11.58 -18.12 6.38
N LEU A 295 -11.75 -18.96 5.36
CA LEU A 295 -11.29 -18.64 3.99
C LEU A 295 -12.02 -17.42 3.42
N VAL A 296 -13.33 -17.32 3.65
CA VAL A 296 -14.17 -16.17 3.27
C VAL A 296 -13.71 -14.89 3.97
N ARG A 297 -13.39 -14.96 5.26
CA ARG A 297 -12.85 -13.82 6.03
C ARG A 297 -11.53 -13.33 5.43
N VAL A 298 -10.60 -14.24 5.14
CA VAL A 298 -9.30 -13.89 4.56
C VAL A 298 -9.47 -13.31 3.15
N ALA A 299 -10.29 -13.92 2.29
CA ALA A 299 -10.62 -13.37 0.97
C ALA A 299 -11.21 -11.95 1.06
N GLY A 300 -12.12 -11.72 2.02
CA GLY A 300 -12.73 -10.42 2.27
C GLY A 300 -11.77 -9.35 2.77
N THR A 301 -10.70 -9.76 3.47
CA THR A 301 -9.68 -8.87 4.04
C THR A 301 -8.81 -8.23 2.97
N ARG A 302 -8.72 -8.81 1.76
CA ARG A 302 -7.96 -8.24 0.64
C ARG A 302 -8.29 -6.77 0.37
N TRP A 303 -9.55 -6.36 0.52
CA TRP A 303 -9.98 -4.97 0.29
C TRP A 303 -9.28 -3.94 1.19
N CYS A 304 -8.77 -4.34 2.36
CA CYS A 304 -8.14 -3.42 3.30
C CYS A 304 -6.91 -2.71 2.73
N ILE A 305 -6.15 -3.33 1.81
CA ILE A 305 -5.00 -2.66 1.18
C ILE A 305 -5.43 -1.57 0.20
N GLU A 306 -6.56 -1.74 -0.48
CA GLU A 306 -7.13 -0.73 -1.38
C GLU A 306 -7.58 0.50 -0.56
N GLU A 307 -8.22 0.27 0.59
CA GLU A 307 -8.54 1.34 1.54
C GLU A 307 -7.28 2.02 2.07
N CYS A 308 -6.22 1.25 2.39
CA CYS A 308 -4.94 1.82 2.76
C CYS A 308 -4.37 2.71 1.65
N PHE A 309 -4.45 2.31 0.38
CA PHE A 309 -3.98 3.15 -0.73
C PHE A 309 -4.83 4.40 -0.92
N GLN A 310 -6.16 4.29 -0.85
CA GLN A 310 -7.06 5.44 -0.93
C GLN A 310 -6.76 6.44 0.20
N ALA A 311 -6.63 5.96 1.43
CA ALA A 311 -6.28 6.79 2.58
C ALA A 311 -4.85 7.36 2.46
N ALA A 312 -3.87 6.57 2.03
CA ALA A 312 -2.49 7.02 1.88
C ALA A 312 -2.37 8.16 0.85
N LYS A 313 -3.02 8.01 -0.30
CA LYS A 313 -3.03 9.03 -1.37
C LYS A 313 -3.83 10.25 -0.95
N GLY A 314 -5.08 10.05 -0.52
CA GLY A 314 -6.00 11.15 -0.20
C GLY A 314 -5.65 11.93 1.07
N GLN A 315 -5.10 11.26 2.10
CA GLN A 315 -4.91 11.88 3.42
C GLN A 315 -3.46 12.26 3.69
N VAL A 316 -2.49 11.47 3.24
CA VAL A 316 -1.05 11.72 3.53
C VAL A 316 -0.19 11.80 2.28
N GLY A 317 -0.80 12.04 1.11
CA GLY A 317 -0.10 12.42 -0.12
C GLY A 317 0.95 11.41 -0.58
N LEU A 318 0.65 10.12 -0.45
CA LEU A 318 1.52 9.03 -0.90
C LEU A 318 1.99 9.21 -2.36
N ASP A 319 1.15 9.81 -3.21
CA ASP A 319 1.39 10.07 -4.63
C ASP A 319 1.62 11.56 -4.99
N HIS A 320 1.63 12.46 -4.00
CA HIS A 320 1.81 13.91 -4.22
C HIS A 320 3.27 14.32 -4.45
N TYR A 321 4.23 13.40 -4.29
CA TYR A 321 5.66 13.69 -4.38
C TYR A 321 6.13 14.01 -5.81
N GLN A 322 7.28 14.67 -5.86
CA GLN A 322 7.99 15.00 -7.10
C GLN A 322 9.43 14.44 -7.11
N VAL A 323 9.75 13.53 -6.18
CA VAL A 323 11.05 12.85 -6.12
C VAL A 323 11.27 11.97 -7.35
N ARG A 324 12.54 11.87 -7.75
CA ARG A 324 13.00 11.06 -8.89
C ARG A 324 14.02 10.00 -8.48
N HIS A 325 14.68 10.21 -7.35
CA HIS A 325 15.78 9.38 -6.89
C HIS A 325 15.27 8.18 -6.07
N TRP A 326 15.92 7.02 -6.19
CA TRP A 326 15.56 5.78 -5.50
C TRP A 326 15.40 5.97 -3.99
N THR A 327 16.44 6.50 -3.34
CA THR A 327 16.44 6.79 -1.89
C THR A 327 15.34 7.78 -1.49
N ALA A 328 15.10 8.80 -2.31
CA ALA A 328 14.09 9.81 -2.00
C ALA A 328 12.66 9.25 -2.13
N TRP A 329 12.44 8.30 -3.05
CA TRP A 329 11.18 7.56 -3.14
C TRP A 329 10.94 6.75 -1.88
N HIS A 330 11.89 5.89 -1.49
CA HIS A 330 11.75 5.04 -0.30
C HIS A 330 11.48 5.90 0.94
N ARG A 331 12.22 6.99 1.13
CA ARG A 331 12.04 7.91 2.25
C ARG A 331 10.70 8.63 2.27
N HIS A 332 10.21 9.12 1.12
CA HIS A 332 8.88 9.76 1.06
C HIS A 332 7.79 8.76 1.42
N ILE A 333 7.82 7.58 0.79
CA ILE A 333 6.83 6.53 1.03
C ILE A 333 6.86 6.07 2.49
N THR A 334 8.04 5.96 3.10
CA THR A 334 8.20 5.65 4.53
C THR A 334 7.48 6.66 5.43
N LEU A 335 7.72 7.95 5.20
CA LEU A 335 7.17 9.00 6.04
C LEU A 335 5.65 9.14 5.82
N ALA A 336 5.17 8.89 4.60
CA ALA A 336 3.74 8.78 4.32
C ALA A 336 3.10 7.59 5.04
N MET A 337 3.74 6.40 5.01
CA MET A 337 3.27 5.23 5.78
C MET A 337 3.25 5.51 7.28
N LEU A 338 4.28 6.18 7.82
CA LEU A 338 4.31 6.56 9.23
C LEU A 338 3.14 7.50 9.59
N ALA A 339 2.88 8.51 8.76
CA ALA A 339 1.77 9.43 8.97
C ALA A 339 0.41 8.70 8.90
N LEU A 340 0.24 7.78 7.95
CA LEU A 340 -0.98 6.98 7.83
C LEU A 340 -1.15 6.04 9.02
N ALA A 341 -0.09 5.33 9.43
CA ALA A 341 -0.13 4.43 10.58
C ALA A 341 -0.53 5.16 11.86
N PHE A 342 -0.03 6.38 12.07
CA PHE A 342 -0.45 7.23 13.18
C PHE A 342 -1.96 7.53 13.14
N LEU A 343 -2.51 7.91 11.97
CA LEU A 343 -3.95 8.16 11.83
C LEU A 343 -4.80 6.90 11.98
N ALA A 344 -4.32 5.75 11.50
CA ALA A 344 -5.02 4.48 11.61
C ALA A 344 -5.10 4.02 13.07
N VAL A 345 -4.02 4.18 13.84
CA VAL A 345 -4.00 3.91 15.28
C VAL A 345 -4.90 4.89 16.03
N LEU A 346 -4.84 6.18 15.72
CA LEU A 346 -5.72 7.16 16.35
C LEU A 346 -7.21 6.87 16.09
N ALA A 347 -7.55 6.39 14.90
CA ALA A 347 -8.91 5.96 14.58
C ALA A 347 -9.32 4.71 15.39
N ALA A 348 -8.43 3.73 15.51
CA ALA A 348 -8.68 2.51 16.29
C ALA A 348 -8.85 2.80 17.79
N ASP A 349 -8.01 3.67 18.36
CA ASP A 349 -8.07 4.06 19.78
C ASP A 349 -9.29 4.95 20.09
N ALA A 350 -9.80 5.67 19.09
CA ALA A 350 -10.98 6.52 19.23
C ALA A 350 -12.31 5.73 19.13
N THR A 351 -12.29 4.48 18.67
CA THR A 351 -13.48 3.62 18.67
C THR A 351 -13.89 3.34 20.11
N PRO A 352 -15.06 3.82 20.58
CA PRO A 352 -15.47 3.62 21.96
C PRO A 352 -15.67 2.12 22.25
N ALA A 353 -15.35 1.69 23.46
CA ALA A 353 -15.72 0.38 23.98
C ALA A 353 -17.24 0.32 24.20
N ARG A 354 -18.03 0.38 23.13
CA ARG A 354 -19.48 0.16 23.20
C ARG A 354 -19.68 -1.31 23.53
N THR A 355 -20.24 -1.61 24.70
CA THR A 355 -20.97 -2.85 24.91
C THR A 355 -22.07 -2.88 23.86
N ALA A 356 -21.84 -3.62 22.77
CA ALA A 356 -22.82 -3.83 21.74
C ALA A 356 -23.97 -4.62 22.37
N ASP A 357 -25.02 -3.93 22.82
CA ASP A 357 -26.33 -4.54 22.88
C ASP A 357 -26.73 -4.79 21.41
N PRO A 358 -26.74 -6.05 20.93
CA PRO A 358 -27.01 -6.37 19.53
C PRO A 358 -28.42 -5.93 19.11
N ASN A 359 -29.30 -5.67 20.09
CA ASN A 359 -30.69 -5.29 19.89
C ASN A 359 -30.92 -3.78 20.04
N ARG A 360 -29.89 -2.96 20.30
CA ARG A 360 -30.08 -1.50 20.34
C ARG A 360 -30.11 -0.97 18.91
N PRO A 361 -31.27 -0.54 18.37
CA PRO A 361 -31.31 0.07 17.05
C PRO A 361 -30.38 1.28 17.06
N ALA A 362 -29.49 1.36 16.06
CA ALA A 362 -28.70 2.56 15.84
C ALA A 362 -29.68 3.73 15.68
N ARG A 363 -29.72 4.63 16.67
CA ARG A 363 -30.48 5.87 16.52
C ARG A 363 -29.82 6.63 15.36
N SER A 364 -30.61 7.15 14.43
CA SER A 364 -30.09 7.78 13.20
C SER A 364 -29.19 9.01 13.47
N THR A 365 -29.15 9.50 14.70
CA THR A 365 -28.38 10.66 15.17
C THR A 365 -27.04 10.30 15.81
N ASP A 366 -26.74 9.03 16.07
CA ASP A 366 -25.44 8.63 16.63
C ASP A 366 -24.34 8.86 15.58
N PRO A 367 -23.26 9.59 15.89
CA PRO A 367 -22.16 9.76 14.96
C PRO A 367 -21.44 8.41 14.73
N ILE A 368 -20.94 8.21 13.51
CA ILE A 368 -20.00 7.13 13.22
C ILE A 368 -18.66 7.38 13.93
N ASP A 369 -17.86 6.34 14.10
CA ASP A 369 -16.51 6.43 14.67
C ASP A 369 -15.62 7.41 13.89
N LEU A 370 -14.64 8.00 14.60
CA LEU A 370 -13.70 8.92 13.98
C LEU A 370 -12.87 8.23 12.90
N THR A 371 -13.10 8.65 11.66
CA THR A 371 -12.42 8.11 10.48
C THR A 371 -11.02 8.70 10.31
N ILE A 372 -10.17 8.04 9.53
CA ILE A 372 -8.84 8.56 9.17
C ILE A 372 -8.91 10.00 8.58
N PRO A 373 -9.80 10.30 7.61
CA PRO A 373 -9.97 11.67 7.11
C PRO A 373 -10.34 12.69 8.19
N GLU A 374 -11.26 12.32 9.10
CA GLU A 374 -11.73 13.24 10.15
C GLU A 374 -10.64 13.48 11.20
N ASN A 375 -9.96 12.43 11.64
CA ASN A 375 -8.80 12.56 12.54
C ASN A 375 -7.72 13.46 11.94
N ARG A 376 -7.40 13.31 10.64
CA ARG A 376 -6.47 14.21 9.97
C ARG A 376 -6.98 15.64 9.93
N HIS A 377 -8.26 15.84 9.63
CA HIS A 377 -8.87 17.17 9.57
C HIS A 377 -8.74 17.89 10.92
N LEU A 378 -9.17 17.24 12.01
CA LEU A 378 -9.10 17.78 13.36
C LEU A 378 -7.67 18.08 13.80
N LEU A 379 -6.73 17.15 13.58
CA LEU A 379 -5.31 17.37 13.87
C LEU A 379 -4.74 18.56 13.08
N GLY A 380 -5.07 18.63 11.79
CA GLY A 380 -4.62 19.70 10.90
C GLY A 380 -5.16 21.06 11.29
N ALA A 381 -6.43 21.14 11.72
CA ALA A 381 -7.08 22.38 12.10
C ALA A 381 -6.69 22.86 13.49
N LEU A 382 -6.60 21.94 14.47
CA LEU A 382 -6.43 22.28 15.88
C LEU A 382 -4.97 22.32 16.32
N LEU A 383 -4.12 21.42 15.81
CA LEU A 383 -2.78 21.18 16.34
C LEU A 383 -1.65 21.53 15.36
N ILE A 384 -1.93 21.61 14.05
CA ILE A 384 -0.93 21.82 13.00
C ILE A 384 -1.24 23.10 12.22
N THR A 385 -1.18 24.23 12.93
CA THR A 385 -1.40 25.55 12.34
C THR A 385 -0.26 25.93 11.40
N ALA A 386 -0.61 26.64 10.32
CA ALA A 386 0.38 27.14 9.38
C ALA A 386 1.16 28.30 9.99
N ASN A 387 2.49 28.23 9.96
CA ASN A 387 3.35 29.35 10.33
C ASN A 387 3.40 30.38 9.19
N THR A 388 2.32 31.13 9.02
CA THR A 388 2.15 32.07 7.91
C THR A 388 2.36 33.50 8.39
N SER A 389 3.40 34.17 7.87
CA SER A 389 3.59 35.62 8.02
C SER A 389 3.53 36.29 6.63
N PRO A 390 3.10 37.57 6.52
CA PRO A 390 3.09 38.29 5.24
C PRO A 390 4.45 38.27 4.54
N HIS A 391 5.53 38.44 5.30
CA HIS A 391 6.89 38.35 4.79
C HIS A 391 7.24 36.92 4.29
N GLY A 392 6.80 35.89 5.01
CA GLY A 392 6.94 34.49 4.58
C GLY A 392 6.23 34.20 3.26
N LEU A 393 4.99 34.68 3.12
CA LEU A 393 4.19 34.55 1.89
C LEU A 393 4.86 35.26 0.70
N LEU A 394 5.30 36.51 0.87
CA LEU A 394 6.00 37.25 -0.18
C LEU A 394 7.30 36.58 -0.58
N ARG A 395 8.05 36.03 0.37
CA ARG A 395 9.28 35.27 0.11
C ARG A 395 9.00 34.03 -0.75
N TRP A 396 7.99 33.23 -0.39
CA TRP A 396 7.61 32.04 -1.18
C TRP A 396 7.05 32.39 -2.56
N SER A 397 6.27 33.46 -2.65
CA SER A 397 5.78 34.00 -3.92
C SER A 397 6.94 34.39 -4.86
N ASN A 398 7.90 35.16 -4.35
CA ASN A 398 9.11 35.53 -5.08
C ASN A 398 9.94 34.31 -5.50
N TRP A 399 10.12 33.34 -4.60
CA TRP A 399 10.85 32.12 -4.90
C TRP A 399 10.19 31.31 -6.02
N ARG A 400 8.86 31.10 -5.96
CA ARG A 400 8.10 30.36 -6.99
C ARG A 400 8.22 31.01 -8.36
N ARG A 401 8.04 32.34 -8.45
CA ARG A 401 8.17 33.09 -9.72
C ARG A 401 9.58 32.98 -10.32
N ARG A 402 10.63 33.13 -9.49
CA ARG A 402 12.02 32.98 -9.95
C ARG A 402 12.31 31.56 -10.44
N HIS A 403 11.78 30.55 -9.75
CA HIS A 403 11.93 29.16 -10.16
C HIS A 403 11.20 28.88 -11.48
N GLN A 404 9.94 29.32 -11.62
CA GLN A 404 9.17 29.19 -12.87
C GLN A 404 9.88 29.88 -14.05
N ALA A 405 10.40 31.09 -13.85
CA ALA A 405 11.18 31.79 -14.88
C ALA A 405 12.42 30.99 -15.30
N SER A 406 13.11 30.37 -14.35
CA SER A 406 14.29 29.54 -14.64
C SER A 406 13.93 28.23 -15.36
N ALA A 407 12.84 27.58 -14.96
CA ALA A 407 12.31 26.41 -15.65
C ALA A 407 11.89 26.73 -17.09
N ARG A 408 11.19 27.86 -17.29
CA ARG A 408 10.77 28.36 -18.62
C ARG A 408 11.99 28.62 -19.52
N ARG A 409 13.02 29.30 -19.01
CA ARG A 409 14.28 29.51 -19.75
C ARG A 409 14.97 28.20 -20.13
N SER A 410 15.00 27.23 -19.21
CA SER A 410 15.61 25.93 -19.47
C SER A 410 14.85 25.15 -20.54
N HIS A 411 13.51 25.21 -20.52
CA HIS A 411 12.66 24.61 -21.55
C HIS A 411 12.90 25.26 -22.92
N TYR A 412 12.96 26.59 -22.98
CA TYR A 412 13.25 27.29 -24.23
C TYR A 412 14.63 26.94 -24.78
N ARG A 413 15.67 26.91 -23.92
CA ARG A 413 17.02 26.50 -24.35
C ARG A 413 17.05 25.09 -24.92
N ARG A 414 16.34 24.14 -24.29
CA ARG A 414 16.25 22.77 -24.81
C ARG A 414 15.53 22.72 -26.15
N ARG A 415 14.39 23.41 -26.28
CA ARG A 415 13.63 23.46 -27.55
C ARG A 415 14.44 24.10 -28.68
N LEU A 416 15.27 25.10 -28.38
CA LEU A 416 16.15 25.74 -29.36
C LEU A 416 17.35 24.86 -29.72
N ALA A 417 17.79 23.96 -28.82
CA ALA A 417 18.91 23.05 -29.06
C ALA A 417 18.51 21.76 -29.80
N ASP A 418 17.24 21.36 -29.74
CA ASP A 418 16.70 20.19 -30.44
C ASP A 418 15.26 20.50 -30.95
N PRO A 419 15.12 21.05 -32.17
CA PRO A 419 13.83 21.42 -32.74
C PRO A 419 12.94 20.22 -33.09
N SER A 420 13.51 19.01 -33.15
CA SER A 420 12.84 17.76 -33.53
C SER A 420 12.21 16.99 -32.36
N ALA A 421 12.26 17.52 -31.13
CA ALA A 421 11.82 16.83 -29.91
C ALA A 421 10.34 17.04 -29.52
N GLU A 422 9.48 17.49 -30.45
CA GLU A 422 8.00 17.38 -30.31
C GLU A 422 7.53 15.99 -30.77
#